data_AF-A0A842IXZ0-F1
#
_entry.id   AF-A0A842IXZ0-F1
#
_cell.length_a   1.000
_cell.length_b   1.000
_cell.length_c   1.000
_cell.angle_alpha   90.00
_cell.angle_beta   90.00
_cell.angle_gamma   90.00
#
_symmetry.space_group_name_H-M   'P 1'
#
loop_
_entity.id
_entity.type
_entity.pdbx_description
1 polymer ?
#
loop_
_entity_poly.entity_id
_entity_poly.type
_entity_poly.pdbx_seq_one_letter_code
_entity_poly.pdbx_strand_id
1 'polypeptide(L)' 'MAKENFEENLVLVDEVIEKLENGELSLADSIKEYEKAMKLLKKSSDILNKAEGKIIKVTQDESGELDLEEIE' A
#
# COMPACT_ATOMS: atom_id res chain seq x y z
N MET A 1 -7.88 17.95 -1.02
CA MET A 1 -8.39 16.77 -0.28
C MET A 1 -7.94 15.44 -0.91
N ALA A 2 -8.60 14.87 -1.94
CA ALA A 2 -8.21 13.53 -2.44
C ALA A 2 -6.78 13.46 -3.00
N LYS A 3 -6.32 14.50 -3.71
CA LYS A 3 -4.96 14.63 -4.20
C LYS A 3 -3.92 14.74 -3.07
N GLU A 4 -4.23 15.52 -2.04
CA GLU A 4 -3.38 15.68 -0.85
C GLU A 4 -3.24 14.34 -0.11
N ASN A 5 -4.33 13.59 0.07
CA ASN A 5 -4.28 12.28 0.74
C ASN A 5 -3.49 11.22 -0.05
N PHE A 6 -3.45 11.29 -1.39
CA PHE A 6 -2.65 10.35 -2.20
C PHE A 6 -1.16 10.64 -2.07
N GLU A 7 -0.76 11.90 -2.25
CA GLU A 7 0.65 12.31 -2.15
C GLU A 7 1.19 12.11 -0.73
N GLU A 8 0.39 12.40 0.31
CA GLU A 8 0.74 12.11 1.71
C GLU A 8 0.94 10.62 1.98
N ASN A 9 0.08 9.75 1.42
CA ASN A 9 0.26 8.30 1.58
C ASN A 9 1.56 7.82 0.95
N LEU A 10 1.99 8.40 -0.18
CA LEU A 10 3.26 8.05 -0.82
C LEU A 10 4.45 8.47 0.04
N VAL A 11 4.44 9.69 0.59
CA VAL A 11 5.48 10.14 1.53
C VAL A 11 5.60 9.18 2.72
N LEU A 12 4.46 8.77 3.28
CA LEU A 12 4.46 7.82 4.41
C LEU A 12 4.95 6.41 4.01
N VAL A 13 4.80 6.01 2.75
CA VAL A 13 5.35 4.74 2.24
C VAL A 13 6.87 4.84 2.09
N ASP A 14 7.38 5.96 1.56
CA ASP A 14 8.82 6.20 1.44
C ASP A 14 9.50 6.18 2.82
N GLU A 15 8.91 6.83 3.82
CA GLU A 15 9.39 6.76 5.21
C GLU A 15 9.42 5.33 5.77
N VAL A 16 8.47 4.48 5.36
CA VAL A 16 8.45 3.08 5.76
C VAL A 16 9.59 2.31 5.08
N ILE A 17 9.81 2.55 3.78
CA ILE A 17 10.90 1.92 3.03
C ILE A 17 12.24 2.29 3.65
N GLU A 18 12.48 3.57 3.95
CA GLU A 18 13.71 4.02 4.61
C GLU A 18 13.96 3.29 5.94
N LYS A 19 12.92 3.12 6.76
CA LYS A 19 13.04 2.38 8.03
C LYS A 19 13.35 0.90 7.84
N LEU A 20 12.77 0.27 6.83
CA LEU A 20 13.01 -1.14 6.51
C LEU A 20 14.44 -1.33 5.96
N GLU A 21 14.91 -0.42 5.10
CA GLU A 21 16.25 -0.45 4.51
C GLU A 21 17.36 -0.18 5.52
N ASN A 22 17.09 0.63 6.55
CA ASN A 22 18.06 0.90 7.61
C ASN A 22 18.41 -0.36 8.42
N GLY A 23 17.54 -1.39 8.42
CA GLY A 23 17.84 -2.69 9.04
C GLY A 23 17.91 -2.68 10.57
N GLU A 24 17.52 -1.58 11.22
CA GLU A 24 17.49 -1.45 12.68
C GLU A 24 16.22 -2.05 13.32
N LEU A 25 15.22 -2.41 12.50
CA LEU A 25 13.97 -2.96 12.97
C LEU A 25 14.10 -4.45 13.33
N SER A 26 13.44 -4.84 14.42
CA SER A 26 13.22 -6.25 14.72
C SER A 26 12.31 -6.86 13.65
N LEU A 27 12.36 -8.18 13.44
CA LEU A 27 11.47 -8.87 12.50
C LEU A 27 9.98 -8.54 12.75
N ALA A 28 9.57 -8.49 14.01
CA ALA A 28 8.20 -8.17 14.38
C ALA A 28 7.81 -6.73 14.02
N ASP A 29 8.75 -5.78 14.13
CA ASP A 29 8.50 -4.38 13.76
C ASP A 29 8.59 -4.16 12.26
N SER A 30 9.48 -4.87 11.56
CA SER A 30 9.53 -4.90 10.09
C SER A 30 8.21 -5.38 9.48
N ILE A 31 7.58 -6.40 10.07
CA ILE A 31 6.26 -6.88 9.64
C ILE A 31 5.19 -5.79 9.84
N LYS A 32 5.21 -5.07 10.97
CA LYS A 32 4.24 -3.98 11.22
C LYS A 32 4.41 -2.82 10.24
N GLU A 33 5.64 -2.40 9.98
CA GLU A 33 5.93 -1.32 9.03
C GLU A 33 5.54 -1.75 7.61
N TYR A 34 5.83 -3.00 7.22
CA TYR A 34 5.37 -3.57 5.94
C TYR A 34 3.84 -3.52 5.82
N GLU A 35 3.09 -4.01 6.82
CA GLU A 35 1.62 -3.94 6.81
C GLU A 35 1.10 -2.51 6.70
N LYS A 36 1.78 -1.56 7.35
CA LYS A 36 1.43 -0.14 7.27
C LYS A 36 1.63 0.39 5.84
N ALA A 37 2.76 0.10 5.19
CA ALA A 37 2.99 0.47 3.79
C ALA A 37 1.93 -0.16 2.88
N MET A 38 1.59 -1.44 3.05
CA MET A 38 0.55 -2.10 2.25
C MET A 38 -0.82 -1.43 2.40
N LYS A 39 -1.20 -1.01 3.62
CA LYS A 39 -2.45 -0.27 3.86
C LYS A 39 -2.45 1.10 3.19
N LEU A 40 -1.32 1.81 3.21
CA LEU A 40 -1.17 3.11 2.55
C LEU A 40 -1.26 2.97 1.03
N LEU A 41 -0.57 1.98 0.46
CA LEU A 41 -0.63 1.68 -0.97
C LEU A 41 -2.04 1.29 -1.42
N LYS A 42 -2.77 0.49 -0.62
CA LYS A 42 -4.18 0.18 -0.88
C LYS A 42 -5.05 1.44 -0.91
N LYS A 43 -4.89 2.34 0.07
CA LYS A 43 -5.63 3.62 0.10
C LYS A 43 -5.29 4.49 -1.12
N SER A 44 -4.02 4.53 -1.51
CA SER A 44 -3.57 5.25 -2.70
C SER A 44 -4.17 4.66 -3.98
N SER A 45 -4.17 3.34 -4.12
CA SER A 45 -4.85 2.64 -5.22
C SER A 45 -6.35 2.94 -5.24
N ASP A 46 -7.04 2.93 -4.09
CA ASP A 46 -8.47 3.27 -4.01
C ASP A 46 -8.76 4.71 -4.45
N ILE A 47 -7.85 5.66 -4.18
CA ILE A 47 -7.98 7.05 -4.64
C ILE A 47 -7.80 7.12 -6.16
N LEU A 48 -6.81 6.43 -6.71
CA LEU A 48 -6.58 6.36 -8.17
C LEU A 48 -7.75 5.69 -8.89
N ASN A 49 -8.24 4.55 -8.40
CA ASN A 49 -9.39 3.83 -8.98
C ASN A 49 -10.65 4.72 -8.99
N LYS A 50 -10.89 5.48 -7.92
CA LYS A 50 -11.99 6.47 -7.87
C LYS A 50 -11.80 7.61 -8.87
N ALA A 51 -10.56 7.98 -9.16
CA ALA A 51 -10.24 9.01 -10.14
C ALA A 51 -10.33 8.49 -11.59
N GLU A 52 -9.97 7.23 -11.84
CA GLU A 52 -9.94 6.60 -13.17
C GLU A 52 -11.28 5.98 -13.61
N GLY A 53 -12.17 5.63 -12.68
CA GLY A 53 -13.46 5.01 -13.02
C GLY A 53 -13.39 3.53 -13.42
N LYS A 54 -12.25 2.85 -13.21
CA LYS A 54 -12.07 1.40 -13.38
C LYS A 54 -11.69 0.75 -12.04
N ILE A 55 -12.31 -0.39 -11.72
CA ILE A 55 -12.11 -1.08 -10.44
C ILE A 55 -11.14 -2.23 -10.65
N ILE A 56 -10.06 -2.26 -9.87
CA ILE A 56 -9.19 -3.42 -9.73
C ILE A 56 -9.60 -4.19 -8.48
N LYS A 57 -9.97 -5.46 -8.63
CA LYS A 57 -10.26 -6.40 -7.55
C LYS A 57 -8.96 -6.90 -6.95
N VAL A 58 -8.76 -6.66 -5.66
CA VAL A 58 -7.60 -7.15 -4.92
C VAL A 58 -8.03 -8.37 -4.10
N THR A 59 -7.54 -9.55 -4.48
CA THR A 59 -7.70 -10.79 -3.71
C THR A 59 -6.37 -11.21 -3.13
N GLN A 60 -6.36 -11.81 -1.95
CA GLN A 60 -5.14 -12.39 -1.38
C GLN A 60 -5.23 -13.90 -1.59
N ASP A 61 -4.21 -14.49 -2.22
CA ASP A 61 -4.17 -15.94 -2.42
C ASP A 61 -3.87 -16.67 -1.10
N GLU A 62 -3.94 -18.00 -1.11
CA GLU A 62 -3.68 -18.82 0.08
C GLU A 62 -2.22 -18.71 0.58
N SER A 63 -1.33 -18.16 -0.24
CA SER A 63 0.09 -17.91 0.05
C SER A 63 0.33 -16.53 0.68
N GLY A 64 -0.70 -15.68 0.75
CA GLY A 64 -0.61 -14.31 1.22
C GLY A 64 -0.20 -13.29 0.15
N GLU A 65 -0.03 -13.70 -1.11
CA GLU A 65 0.26 -12.82 -2.23
C GLU A 65 -1.00 -12.11 -2.71
N LEU A 66 -0.85 -10.84 -3.10
CA LEU A 66 -1.95 -10.01 -3.59
C LEU A 66 -2.12 -10.23 -5.10
N ASP A 67 -3.28 -10.76 -5.47
CA ASP A 67 -3.76 -10.91 -6.83
C ASP A 67 -4.66 -9.71 -7.21
N LEU A 68 -4.46 -9.18 -8.41
CA LEU A 68 -5.06 -7.94 -8.90
C LEU A 68 -5.77 -8.21 -10.23
N GLU A 69 -7.10 -8.29 -10.22
CA GLU A 69 -7.91 -8.49 -11.42
C GLU A 69 -8.59 -7.17 -11.83
N GLU A 70 -8.45 -6.75 -13.09
CA GLU A 70 -9.29 -5.67 -13.64
C GLU A 70 -10.74 -6.14 -13.76
N ILE A 71 -11.68 -5.42 -13.15
CA ILE A 71 -13.11 -5.64 -13.33
C ILE A 71 -13.57 -4.78 -14.52
N GLU A 72 -14.05 -5.43 -15.58
CA GLU A 72 -14.81 -4.77 -16.68
C GLU A 72 -16.15 -4.18 -16.20
#